data_AF-F0GZS1-F1
#
_entry.id   AF-F0GZS1-F1
#
_cell.length_a   1.000
_cell.length_b   1.000
_cell.length_c   1.000
_cell.angle_alpha   90.00
_cell.angle_beta   90.00
_cell.angle_gamma   90.00
#
_symmetry.space_group_name_H-M   'P 1'
#
loop_
_entity.id
_entity.type
_entity.pdbx_description
1 polymer ?
#
loop_
_entity_poly.entity_id
_entity_poly.type
_entity_poly.pdbx_seq_one_letter_code
_entity_poly.pdbx_strand_id
1 'polypeptide(L)'
;MKKLAIISEYNPFHNGHNFIQKKAKEITKANLVIAIMSGDFVQRGEPSLIDKYKRADSAMISADLIIEMPSFISLQSANLFARKNIEILNKLKIDYLAFGIENISEEDFFKSVENILNNNENIDKKQNIFWIRAYHFPRHPMRLQKHMPLMKIFFLPIIF
;
A
#
# COMPACT_ATOMS: atom_id res chain seq x y z
N MET A 1 -13.27 -5.66 17.98
CA MET A 1 -13.69 -5.62 16.56
C MET A 1 -12.44 -5.53 15.70
N LYS A 2 -12.20 -6.51 14.82
CA LYS A 2 -11.04 -6.57 13.93
C LYS A 2 -11.28 -5.73 12.68
N LYS A 3 -10.32 -4.88 12.31
CA LYS A 3 -10.39 -3.97 11.15
C LYS A 3 -9.29 -4.31 10.15
N LEU A 4 -9.70 -4.57 8.92
CA LEU A 4 -8.84 -4.75 7.76
C LEU A 4 -8.84 -3.44 6.97
N ALA A 5 -7.67 -2.97 6.55
CA ALA A 5 -7.54 -1.89 5.60
C ALA A 5 -6.94 -2.34 4.28
N ILE A 6 -7.37 -1.67 3.21
CA ILE A 6 -6.81 -1.75 1.87
C ILE A 6 -6.56 -0.32 1.38
N ILE A 7 -5.38 -0.06 0.82
CA ILE A 7 -5.06 1.23 0.20
C ILE A 7 -5.21 1.04 -1.31
N SER A 8 -6.02 1.85 -1.98
CA SER A 8 -6.27 1.67 -3.41
C SER A 8 -6.67 2.96 -4.15
N GLU A 9 -6.75 2.85 -5.47
CA GLU A 9 -7.20 3.91 -6.38
C GLU A 9 -8.54 3.57 -7.03
N TYR A 10 -8.82 2.27 -7.21
CA TYR A 10 -9.99 1.72 -7.91
C TYR A 10 -10.29 2.41 -9.25
N ASN A 11 -9.31 2.44 -10.16
CA ASN A 11 -9.38 3.23 -11.39
C ASN A 11 -9.47 2.38 -12.69
N PRO A 12 -10.60 1.70 -13.01
CA PRO A 12 -11.84 1.56 -12.23
C PRO A 12 -11.79 0.38 -11.24
N PHE A 13 -12.83 0.24 -10.40
CA PHE A 13 -13.02 -0.97 -9.60
C PHE A 13 -13.25 -2.19 -10.49
N HIS A 14 -12.68 -3.36 -10.15
CA HIS A 14 -12.73 -4.57 -10.99
C HIS A 14 -12.61 -5.84 -10.14
N ASN A 15 -12.70 -7.01 -10.77
CA ASN A 15 -12.76 -8.31 -10.09
C ASN A 15 -11.53 -8.59 -9.21
N GLY A 16 -10.32 -8.23 -9.67
CA GLY A 16 -9.11 -8.32 -8.85
C GLY A 16 -9.21 -7.55 -7.51
N HIS A 17 -9.77 -6.34 -7.52
CA HIS A 17 -9.99 -5.56 -6.29
C HIS A 17 -10.98 -6.26 -5.35
N ASN A 18 -12.10 -6.73 -5.89
CA ASN A 18 -13.11 -7.47 -5.14
C ASN A 18 -12.55 -8.76 -4.52
N PHE A 19 -11.72 -9.47 -5.29
CA PHE A 19 -11.05 -10.68 -4.84
C PHE A 19 -10.12 -10.39 -3.65
N ILE A 20 -9.25 -9.39 -3.74
CA ILE A 20 -8.35 -8.99 -2.65
C ILE A 20 -9.15 -8.65 -1.39
N GLN A 21 -10.21 -7.84 -1.51
CA GLN A 21 -11.05 -7.45 -0.38
C GLN A 21 -11.69 -8.67 0.31
N LYS A 22 -12.34 -9.54 -0.46
CA LYS A 22 -13.00 -10.74 0.07
C LYS A 22 -11.99 -11.70 0.69
N LYS A 23 -10.92 -12.00 -0.03
CA LYS A 23 -9.93 -12.99 0.42
C LYS A 23 -9.18 -12.52 1.66
N ALA A 24 -8.86 -11.23 1.74
CA ALA A 24 -8.24 -10.66 2.94
C ALA A 24 -9.21 -10.68 4.13
N LYS A 25 -10.50 -10.39 3.92
CA LYS A 25 -11.53 -10.51 4.98
C LYS A 25 -11.64 -11.94 5.49
N GLU A 26 -11.64 -12.94 4.60
CA GLU A 26 -11.67 -14.36 4.94
C GLU A 26 -10.49 -14.78 5.82
N ILE A 27 -9.25 -14.45 5.41
CA ILE A 27 -8.02 -14.83 6.12
C ILE A 27 -7.96 -14.18 7.51
N THR A 28 -8.21 -12.87 7.55
CA THR A 28 -8.08 -12.08 8.79
C THR A 28 -9.25 -12.29 9.75
N LYS A 29 -10.39 -12.79 9.24
CA LYS A 29 -11.68 -12.83 9.91
C LYS A 29 -12.05 -11.44 10.45
N ALA A 30 -11.78 -10.40 9.65
CA ALA A 30 -12.04 -9.02 10.02
C ALA A 30 -13.55 -8.75 10.06
N ASN A 31 -13.96 -7.98 11.06
CA ASN A 31 -15.35 -7.53 11.21
C ASN A 31 -15.66 -6.34 10.30
N LEU A 32 -14.65 -5.54 9.98
CA LEU A 32 -14.78 -4.32 9.20
C LEU A 32 -13.67 -4.23 8.15
N VAL A 33 -14.03 -4.00 6.89
CA VAL A 33 -13.13 -3.75 5.76
C VAL A 33 -13.19 -2.28 5.39
N ILE A 34 -12.05 -1.59 5.52
CA ILE A 34 -11.92 -0.16 5.24
C ILE A 34 -11.03 0.01 4.01
N ALA A 35 -11.49 0.73 2.99
CA ALA A 35 -10.64 1.15 1.88
C ALA A 35 -10.24 2.62 2.05
N ILE A 36 -8.93 2.90 2.04
CA ILE A 36 -8.41 4.26 1.87
C ILE A 36 -8.19 4.47 0.37
N MET A 37 -9.06 5.27 -0.23
CA MET A 37 -9.15 5.40 -1.68
C MET A 37 -8.68 6.77 -2.16
N SER A 38 -7.81 6.84 -3.17
CA SER A 38 -7.49 8.10 -3.85
C SER A 38 -8.75 8.83 -4.31
N GLY A 39 -8.78 10.15 -4.15
CA GLY A 39 -9.82 11.03 -4.69
C GLY A 39 -9.75 11.11 -6.21
N ASP A 40 -10.14 12.24 -6.81
CA ASP A 40 -10.26 12.36 -8.28
C ASP A 40 -8.90 12.35 -9.03
N PHE A 41 -7.78 12.27 -8.31
CA PHE A 41 -6.44 12.10 -8.87
C PHE A 41 -5.71 10.93 -8.21
N VAL A 42 -5.12 10.07 -9.03
CA VAL A 42 -4.42 8.84 -8.64
C VAL A 42 -2.90 9.04 -8.54
N GLN A 43 -2.18 8.08 -7.96
CA GLN A 43 -0.74 8.18 -7.67
C GLN A 43 0.13 8.33 -8.91
N ARG A 44 -0.34 7.83 -10.05
CA ARG A 44 0.32 8.04 -11.35
C ARG A 44 0.26 9.49 -11.84
N GLY A 45 -0.41 10.39 -11.13
CA GLY A 45 -0.56 11.80 -11.50
C GLY A 45 -1.69 12.05 -12.49
N GLU A 46 -2.53 11.05 -12.72
CA GLU A 46 -3.63 11.10 -13.69
C GLU A 46 -4.97 11.39 -12.97
N PRO A 47 -5.93 12.04 -13.65
CA PRO A 47 -7.30 12.05 -13.18
C PRO A 47 -7.88 10.63 -13.16
N SER A 48 -8.76 10.32 -12.21
CA SER A 48 -9.48 9.05 -12.23
C SER A 48 -10.46 8.98 -13.39
N LEU A 49 -10.59 7.81 -14.02
CA LEU A 49 -11.49 7.53 -15.14
C LEU A 49 -12.96 7.82 -14.78
N ILE A 50 -13.32 7.58 -13.52
CA ILE A 50 -14.64 7.79 -12.96
C ILE A 50 -14.48 8.60 -11.67
N ASP A 51 -15.43 9.50 -11.37
CA ASP A 51 -15.42 10.30 -10.15
C ASP A 51 -15.33 9.42 -8.88
N LYS A 52 -14.77 10.00 -7.81
CA LYS A 52 -14.56 9.29 -6.54
C LYS A 52 -15.82 8.71 -5.91
N TYR A 53 -16.99 9.29 -6.14
CA TYR A 53 -18.22 8.81 -5.51
C TYR A 53 -18.67 7.49 -6.13
N LYS A 54 -18.66 7.38 -7.46
CA LYS A 54 -19.02 6.13 -8.15
C LYS A 54 -18.00 5.03 -7.94
N ARG A 55 -16.71 5.37 -7.84
CA ARG A 55 -15.67 4.40 -7.46
C ARG A 55 -15.86 3.89 -6.04
N ALA A 56 -16.20 4.77 -5.10
CA ALA A 56 -16.52 4.38 -3.73
C ALA A 56 -17.73 3.45 -3.69
N ASP A 57 -18.82 3.81 -4.38
CA ASP A 57 -20.03 2.99 -4.49
C ASP A 57 -19.72 1.59 -5.06
N SER A 58 -18.91 1.51 -6.11
CA SER A 58 -18.49 0.23 -6.70
C SER A 58 -17.69 -0.63 -5.70
N ALA A 59 -16.85 -0.01 -4.88
CA ALA A 59 -16.03 -0.70 -3.89
C ALA A 59 -16.83 -1.20 -2.68
N MET A 60 -18.03 -0.65 -2.40
CA MET A 60 -18.92 -1.09 -1.32
C MET A 60 -19.46 -2.52 -1.51
N ILE A 61 -19.28 -3.13 -2.69
CA ILE A 61 -19.63 -4.54 -2.93
C ILE A 61 -18.90 -5.49 -1.95
N SER A 62 -17.69 -5.14 -1.51
CA SER A 62 -16.91 -5.94 -0.56
C SER A 62 -16.22 -5.17 0.56
N ALA A 63 -16.19 -3.84 0.50
CA ALA A 63 -15.76 -2.98 1.59
C ALA A 63 -16.95 -2.54 2.44
N ASP A 64 -16.68 -2.26 3.72
CA ASP A 64 -17.69 -1.78 4.68
C ASP A 64 -17.61 -0.25 4.88
N LEU A 65 -16.45 0.37 4.57
CA LEU A 65 -16.23 1.81 4.65
C LEU A 65 -15.19 2.28 3.62
N ILE A 66 -15.48 3.35 2.89
CA ILE A 66 -14.52 4.03 2.01
C ILE A 66 -14.16 5.39 2.63
N ILE A 67 -12.86 5.66 2.75
CA ILE A 67 -12.32 6.94 3.22
C ILE A 67 -11.50 7.55 2.09
N GLU A 68 -11.80 8.79 1.73
CA GLU A 68 -10.99 9.54 0.76
C GLU A 68 -9.58 9.80 1.31
N MET A 69 -8.58 9.45 0.53
CA MET A 69 -7.20 9.81 0.75
C MET A 69 -6.97 11.26 0.33
N PRO A 70 -6.37 12.11 1.20
CA PRO A 70 -6.01 13.47 0.84
C PRO A 70 -5.14 13.53 -0.42
N SER A 71 -5.42 14.49 -1.31
CA SER A 71 -4.72 14.64 -2.60
C SER A 71 -3.21 14.88 -2.46
N PHE A 72 -2.78 15.58 -1.40
CA PHE A 72 -1.36 15.78 -1.10
C PHE A 72 -0.64 14.48 -0.70
N ILE A 73 -1.39 13.40 -0.43
CA ILE A 73 -0.87 12.05 -0.21
C ILE A 73 -0.98 11.23 -1.49
N SER A 74 -2.14 11.25 -2.17
CA SER A 74 -2.35 10.43 -3.37
C SER A 74 -1.36 10.78 -4.47
N LEU A 75 -1.05 12.06 -4.67
CA LEU A 75 -0.13 12.56 -5.71
C LEU A 75 1.36 12.48 -5.35
N GLN A 76 1.74 11.64 -4.38
CA GLN A 76 3.14 11.53 -3.93
C GLN A 76 3.85 10.28 -4.45
N SER A 77 5.18 10.34 -4.46
CA SER A 77 6.02 9.15 -4.70
C SER A 77 5.70 8.04 -3.69
N ALA A 78 5.97 6.79 -4.08
CA ALA A 78 5.61 5.59 -3.32
C ALA A 78 6.04 5.64 -1.84
N ASN A 79 7.21 6.23 -1.54
CA ASN A 79 7.69 6.35 -0.17
C ASN A 79 6.76 7.23 0.69
N LEU A 80 6.45 8.45 0.24
CA LEU A 80 5.61 9.36 1.01
C LEU A 80 4.14 8.93 0.99
N PHE A 81 3.67 8.38 -0.14
CA PHE A 81 2.36 7.76 -0.26
C PHE A 81 2.16 6.64 0.79
N ALA A 82 3.09 5.68 0.86
CA ALA A 82 3.01 4.58 1.80
C ALA A 82 3.08 5.09 3.25
N ARG A 83 4.07 5.92 3.58
CA ARG A 83 4.25 6.46 4.94
C ARG A 83 3.00 7.15 5.46
N LYS A 84 2.43 8.07 4.67
CA LYS A 84 1.29 8.86 5.09
C LYS A 84 0.02 8.04 5.22
N ASN A 85 -0.18 7.04 4.36
CA ASN A 85 -1.27 6.10 4.53
C ASN A 85 -1.10 5.27 5.81
N ILE A 86 0.09 4.75 6.11
CA ILE A 86 0.33 4.03 7.37
C ILE A 86 0.05 4.93 8.60
N GLU A 87 0.42 6.22 8.56
CA GLU A 87 0.05 7.17 9.62
C GLU A 87 -1.48 7.28 9.80
N ILE A 88 -2.26 7.29 8.72
CA ILE A 88 -3.73 7.27 8.77
C ILE A 88 -4.24 5.95 9.37
N LEU A 89 -3.76 4.81 8.87
CA LEU A 89 -4.20 3.49 9.34
C LEU A 89 -3.91 3.29 10.84
N ASN A 90 -2.78 3.79 11.34
CA ASN A 90 -2.45 3.77 12.76
C ASN A 90 -3.44 4.59 13.60
N LYS A 91 -3.82 5.78 13.15
CA LYS A 91 -4.83 6.61 13.84
C LYS A 91 -6.20 5.95 13.85
N LEU A 92 -6.55 5.25 12.77
CA LEU A 92 -7.76 4.44 12.68
C LEU A 92 -7.68 3.13 13.47
N LYS A 93 -6.52 2.84 14.09
CA LYS A 93 -6.22 1.62 14.87
C LYS A 93 -6.51 0.36 14.06
N ILE A 94 -6.10 0.32 12.80
CA ILE A 94 -6.30 -0.83 11.91
C ILE A 94 -5.48 -2.03 12.41
N ASP A 95 -6.07 -3.23 12.37
CA ASP A 95 -5.41 -4.47 12.81
C ASP A 95 -4.62 -5.15 11.69
N TYR A 96 -5.16 -5.09 10.46
CA TYR A 96 -4.62 -5.78 9.29
C TYR A 96 -4.51 -4.85 8.08
N LEU A 97 -3.41 -4.93 7.35
CA LEU A 97 -3.27 -4.33 6.02
C LEU A 97 -3.13 -5.45 4.99
N ALA A 98 -3.94 -5.40 3.94
CA ALA A 98 -3.80 -6.27 2.78
C ALA A 98 -3.48 -5.46 1.53
N PHE A 99 -2.51 -5.96 0.78
CA PHE A 99 -2.18 -5.45 -0.55
C PHE A 99 -1.67 -6.62 -1.41
N GLY A 100 -1.78 -6.46 -2.72
CA GLY A 100 -1.28 -7.45 -3.66
C GLY A 100 0.23 -7.29 -3.87
N ILE A 101 0.91 -8.41 -4.13
CA ILE A 101 2.30 -8.44 -4.61
C ILE A 101 2.35 -9.19 -5.93
N GLU A 102 3.25 -8.75 -6.79
CA GLU A 102 3.51 -9.40 -8.08
C GLU A 102 4.91 -9.99 -8.06
N ASN A 103 5.06 -11.15 -8.72
CA ASN A 103 6.35 -11.74 -9.10
C ASN A 103 7.34 -12.04 -7.95
N ILE A 104 6.85 -12.17 -6.70
CA ILE A 104 7.65 -12.56 -5.54
C ILE A 104 6.79 -13.35 -4.55
N SER A 105 7.41 -14.30 -3.83
CA SER A 105 6.73 -15.00 -2.74
C SER A 105 6.60 -14.09 -1.51
N GLU A 106 5.62 -14.37 -0.64
CA GLU A 106 5.49 -13.68 0.66
C GLU A 106 6.78 -13.77 1.48
N GLU A 107 7.43 -14.94 1.49
CA GLU A 107 8.65 -15.17 2.24
C GLU A 107 9.81 -14.31 1.72
N ASP A 108 9.98 -14.24 0.38
CA ASP A 108 11.04 -13.45 -0.24
C ASP A 108 10.79 -11.94 -0.10
N PHE A 109 9.52 -11.51 -0.10
CA PHE A 109 9.17 -10.13 0.22
C PHE A 109 9.64 -9.76 1.62
N PHE A 110 9.30 -10.58 2.63
CA PHE A 110 9.69 -10.30 4.01
C PHE A 110 11.20 -10.38 4.22
N LYS A 111 11.89 -11.33 3.58
CA LYS A 111 13.37 -11.37 3.56
C LYS A 111 13.97 -10.09 3.00
N SER A 112 13.39 -9.56 1.92
CA SER A 112 13.85 -8.31 1.29
C SER A 112 13.66 -7.11 2.23
N VAL A 113 12.51 -7.04 2.91
CA VAL A 113 12.23 -6.00 3.92
C VAL A 113 13.20 -6.08 5.09
N GLU A 114 13.42 -7.27 5.65
CA GLU A 114 14.34 -7.48 6.77
C GLU A 114 15.77 -7.08 6.39
N ASN A 115 16.22 -7.47 5.20
CA ASN A 115 17.53 -7.09 4.69
C ASN A 115 17.69 -5.56 4.61
N ILE A 116 16.68 -4.85 4.08
CA ILE A 116 16.71 -3.38 4.03
C ILE A 116 16.77 -2.78 5.44
N LEU A 117 15.97 -3.28 6.38
CA LEU A 117 15.91 -2.76 7.74
C LEU A 117 17.24 -2.95 8.50
N ASN A 118 17.85 -4.13 8.37
CA ASN A 118 19.08 -4.50 9.07
C ASN A 118 20.34 -3.87 8.43
N ASN A 119 20.33 -3.61 7.13
CA ASN A 119 21.50 -3.09 6.40
C ASN A 119 21.39 -1.60 6.03
N ASN A 120 20.50 -0.82 6.66
CA ASN A 120 20.29 0.59 6.36
C ASN A 120 21.58 1.42 6.24
N GLU A 121 22.53 1.27 7.18
CA GLU A 121 23.80 2.03 7.15
C GLU A 121 24.72 1.63 5.99
N ASN A 122 24.71 0.35 5.62
CA ASN A 122 25.49 -0.16 4.48
C ASN A 122 24.85 0.25 3.15
N ILE A 123 23.52 0.34 3.10
CA ILE A 123 22.78 0.86 1.94
C ILE A 123 23.11 2.35 1.74
N ASP A 124 23.11 3.16 2.80
CA ASP A 124 23.45 4.58 2.74
C ASP A 124 24.88 4.81 2.23
N LYS A 125 25.86 4.02 2.70
CA LYS A 125 27.25 4.09 2.21
C LYS A 125 27.37 3.72 0.73
N LYS A 126 26.70 2.65 0.29
CA LYS A 126 26.69 2.26 -1.13
C LYS A 126 26.02 3.33 -2.00
N GLN A 127 24.90 3.91 -1.56
CA GLN A 127 24.25 5.01 -2.28
C GLN A 127 25.21 6.18 -2.52
N ASN A 128 25.96 6.62 -1.50
CA ASN A 128 26.95 7.70 -1.67
C ASN A 128 28.01 7.39 -2.74
N ILE A 129 28.51 6.15 -2.80
CA ILE A 129 29.47 5.73 -3.83
C ILE A 129 28.85 5.79 -5.23
N PHE A 130 27.59 5.40 -5.38
CA PHE A 130 26.90 5.44 -6.68
C PHE A 130 26.50 6.85 -7.11
N TRP A 131 26.17 7.74 -6.16
CA TRP A 131 25.96 9.16 -6.41
C TRP A 131 27.21 9.83 -6.98
N ILE A 132 28.38 9.53 -6.40
CA ILE A 132 29.68 9.98 -6.93
C ILE A 132 29.90 9.49 -8.37
N ARG A 133 29.31 8.35 -8.73
CA ARG A 133 29.39 7.74 -10.08
C ARG A 133 28.23 8.14 -11.00
N ALA A 134 27.43 9.14 -10.62
CA ALA A 134 26.33 9.70 -11.40
C ALA A 134 25.22 8.70 -11.81
N TYR A 135 24.98 7.66 -11.02
CA TYR A 135 23.82 6.78 -11.21
C TYR A 135 22.54 7.39 -10.63
N HIS A 136 21.39 7.10 -11.28
CA HIS A 136 20.08 7.60 -10.85
C HIS A 136 19.55 6.84 -9.63
N PHE A 137 18.99 7.57 -8.66
CA PHE A 137 18.50 7.06 -7.37
C PHE A 137 17.55 5.83 -7.41
N PRO A 138 16.55 5.71 -8.30
CA PRO A 138 15.64 4.56 -8.31
C PRO A 138 16.27 3.24 -8.81
N ARG A 139 17.53 3.23 -9.27
CA ARG A 139 18.28 2.00 -9.54
C ARG A 139 18.82 1.34 -8.24
N HIS A 140 18.42 1.82 -7.07
CA HIS A 140 18.95 1.40 -5.77
C HIS A 140 17.84 0.97 -4.79
N PRO A 141 18.14 0.13 -3.78
CA PRO A 141 17.16 -0.29 -2.78
C PRO A 141 16.56 0.91 -2.04
N MET A 142 15.22 0.95 -1.97
CA MET A 142 14.46 1.98 -1.26
C MET A 142 14.78 1.93 0.24
N ARG A 143 14.96 3.11 0.84
CA ARG A 143 15.04 3.28 2.29
C ARG A 143 13.65 3.05 2.91
N LEU A 144 13.46 1.96 3.65
CA LEU A 144 12.30 1.78 4.53
C LEU A 144 12.53 2.57 5.82
N GLN A 145 11.63 3.49 6.16
CA GLN A 145 11.72 4.21 7.42
C GLN A 145 11.51 3.26 8.60
N LYS A 146 12.44 3.30 9.56
CA LYS A 146 12.55 2.45 10.77
C LYS A 146 11.32 2.45 11.70
N HIS A 147 10.25 3.17 11.38
CA HIS A 147 9.06 3.31 12.21
C HIS A 147 7.79 2.95 11.43
N MET A 148 7.62 1.65 11.15
CA MET A 148 6.28 1.08 10.94
C MET A 148 5.91 0.31 12.21
N PRO A 149 4.85 0.72 12.94
CA PRO A 149 4.39 -0.05 14.09
C PRO A 149 3.77 -1.39 13.65
N LEU A 150 3.60 -2.28 14.63
CA LEU A 150 3.16 -3.69 14.55
C LEU A 150 1.79 -3.91 13.88
N MET A 151 1.63 -3.58 12.60
CA MET A 151 0.52 -4.08 11.78
C MET A 151 0.90 -5.45 11.22
N LYS A 152 -0.01 -6.42 11.32
CA LYS A 152 0.14 -7.69 10.61
C LYS A 152 -0.17 -7.46 9.13
N ILE A 153 0.86 -7.56 8.30
CA ILE A 153 0.78 -7.52 6.85
C ILE A 153 0.46 -8.93 6.36
N PHE A 154 -0.53 -9.07 5.49
CA PHE A 154 -0.84 -10.33 4.81
C PHE A 154 -0.76 -10.13 3.30
N PHE A 155 -0.21 -11.12 2.62
CA PHE A 155 -0.09 -11.15 1.16
C PHE A 155 -1.17 -12.03 0.56
N LEU A 156 -1.63 -11.62 -0.62
CA LEU A 156 -2.46 -12.45 -1.47
C LEU A 156 -1.78 -12.57 -2.83
N PRO A 157 -1.58 -13.79 -3.36
CA PRO A 157 -1.15 -13.95 -4.74
C PRO A 157 -2.23 -13.37 -5.65
N ILE A 158 -1.85 -12.44 -6.52
CA ILE A 158 -2.72 -11.94 -7.59
C ILE A 158 -2.73 -13.02 -8.68
N ILE A 159 -3.89 -13.61 -8.94
CA ILE A 159 -4.13 -14.41 -10.14
C ILE A 159 -4.91 -13.49 -11.09
N PHE A 160 -4.27 -13.10 -12.21
CA PHE A 160 -4.91 -12.37 -13.30
C PHE A 160 -5.93 -13.26 -14.02
#